data_AF-A0A3L7UD71-F1
#
_entry.id   AF-A0A3L7UD71-F1
#
_cell.length_a   1.000
_cell.length_b   1.000
_cell.length_c   1.000
_cell.angle_alpha   90.00
_cell.angle_beta   90.00
_cell.angle_gamma   90.00
#
_symmetry.space_group_name_H-M   'P 1'
#
loop_
_entity.id
_entity.type
_entity.pdbx_description
1 polymer ?
#
loop_
_entity_poly.entity_id
_entity_poly.type
_entity_poly.pdbx_seq_one_letter_code
_entity_poly.pdbx_strand_id
1 'polypeptide(L)'
;RNLFKALSHSVQHFFRTGRAPYPVERTLLVSGVLDAAMWSHELKGCRINTPNLEWSYSPTEFSAFRETGASWNVLTRETPEEKGFEPGDENLVKPR
;
A
#
# COMPACT_ATOMS: atom_id res chain seq x y z
N ARG A 1 -12.02 -7.76 -0.88
CA ARG A 1 -10.99 -7.03 -1.66
C ARG A 1 -9.62 -7.43 -1.10
N ASN A 2 -8.70 -7.97 -1.91
CA ASN A 2 -7.41 -8.43 -1.41
C ASN A 2 -6.43 -7.24 -1.29
N LEU A 3 -6.50 -6.54 -0.16
CA LEU A 3 -5.72 -5.32 0.08
C LEU A 3 -4.22 -5.60 0.26
N PHE A 4 -3.87 -6.79 0.76
CA PHE A 4 -2.48 -7.19 0.98
C PHE A 4 -1.73 -7.40 -0.35
N LYS A 5 -2.37 -8.03 -1.34
CA LYS A 5 -1.78 -8.24 -2.68
C LYS A 5 -1.38 -6.92 -3.34
N ALA A 6 -2.19 -5.87 -3.22
CA ALA A 6 -1.89 -4.55 -3.77
C ALA A 6 -0.62 -3.96 -3.15
N LEU A 7 -0.46 -4.07 -1.83
CA LEU A 7 0.74 -3.63 -1.12
C LEU A 7 1.96 -4.42 -1.55
N SER A 8 1.91 -5.75 -1.52
CA SER A 8 3.04 -6.61 -1.92
C SER A 8 3.48 -6.37 -3.36
N HIS A 9 2.52 -6.18 -4.28
CA HIS A 9 2.83 -5.88 -5.67
C HIS A 9 3.53 -4.53 -5.85
N SER A 10 3.10 -3.50 -5.10
CA SER A 10 3.77 -2.19 -5.12
C SER A 10 5.21 -2.25 -4.59
N VAL A 11 5.45 -3.03 -3.53
CA VAL A 11 6.80 -3.25 -2.97
C VAL A 11 7.68 -3.97 -3.99
N GLN A 12 7.18 -5.04 -4.61
CA GLN A 12 7.91 -5.75 -5.65
C GLN A 12 8.25 -4.85 -6.84
N HIS A 13 7.29 -4.04 -7.31
CA HIS A 13 7.51 -3.11 -8.40
C HIS A 13 8.61 -2.10 -8.07
N PHE A 14 8.59 -1.56 -6.85
CA PHE A 14 9.63 -0.64 -6.39
C PHE A 14 11.02 -1.27 -6.49
N PHE A 15 11.20 -2.49 -5.98
CA PHE A 15 12.49 -3.18 -6.06
C PHE A 15 12.93 -3.46 -7.50
N ARG A 16 12.00 -3.77 -8.40
CA ARG A 16 12.31 -4.08 -9.80
C ARG A 16 12.67 -2.85 -10.63
N THR A 17 12.00 -1.72 -10.40
CA THR A 17 12.14 -0.52 -11.24
C THR A 17 12.99 0.57 -10.61
N GLY A 18 13.22 0.50 -9.30
CA GLY A 18 13.83 1.58 -8.52
C GLY A 18 12.96 2.85 -8.43
N ARG A 19 11.71 2.81 -8.90
CA ARG A 19 10.79 3.96 -8.91
C ARG A 19 9.74 3.79 -7.82
N ALA A 20 9.68 4.76 -6.90
CA ALA A 20 8.72 4.73 -5.82
C ALA A 20 7.28 4.73 -6.38
N PRO A 21 6.41 3.77 -5.98
CA PRO A 21 5.04 3.66 -6.50
C PRO A 21 4.08 4.68 -5.85
N TYR A 22 4.54 5.41 -4.85
CA TYR A 22 3.84 6.51 -4.20
C TYR A 22 4.80 7.69 -3.99
N PRO A 23 4.28 8.94 -4.03
CA PRO A 23 5.07 10.13 -3.74
C PRO A 23 5.49 10.15 -2.27
N VAL A 24 6.77 10.38 -2.00
CA VAL A 24 7.34 10.45 -0.63
C VAL A 24 6.74 11.60 0.17
N GLU A 25 6.39 12.68 -0.53
CA GLU A 25 5.71 13.85 -0.02
C GLU A 25 4.38 13.46 0.66
N ARG A 26 3.65 12.49 0.12
CA ARG A 26 2.42 12.00 0.78
C ARG A 26 2.70 11.49 2.19
N THR A 27 3.79 10.76 2.39
CA THR A 27 4.16 10.24 3.71
C THR A 27 4.48 11.39 4.66
N LEU A 28 5.29 12.36 4.21
CA LEU A 28 5.63 13.53 5.02
C LEU A 28 4.38 14.34 5.42
N LEU A 29 3.46 14.58 4.48
CA LEU A 29 2.24 15.33 4.73
C LEU A 29 1.32 14.59 5.71
N VAL A 30 1.08 13.30 5.50
CA VAL A 30 0.18 12.51 6.35
C VAL A 30 0.74 12.33 7.76
N SER A 31 2.04 12.09 7.88
CA SER A 31 2.71 12.00 9.18
C SER A 31 2.67 13.33 9.93
N GLY A 32 2.92 14.46 9.25
CA GLY A 32 2.84 15.79 9.87
C GLY A 32 1.42 16.18 10.29
N VAL A 33 0.40 15.85 9.47
CA VAL A 33 -1.00 16.05 9.84
C VAL A 33 -1.38 15.21 11.06
N LEU A 34 -0.93 13.96 11.11
CA LEU A 34 -1.17 13.08 12.26
C LEU A 34 -0.53 13.63 13.54
N ASP A 35 0.72 14.08 13.46
CA ASP A 35 1.43 14.69 14.59
C ASP A 35 0.71 15.94 15.12
N ALA A 36 0.32 16.86 14.23
CA ALA A 36 -0.47 18.04 14.60
C ALA A 36 -1.83 17.66 15.22
N ALA A 37 -2.48 16.60 14.74
CA ALA A 37 -3.73 16.12 15.32
C ALA A 37 -3.53 15.54 16.73
N MET A 38 -2.43 14.83 16.98
CA MET A 38 -2.09 14.31 18.31
C MET A 38 -1.86 15.45 19.31
N TRP A 39 -1.09 16.47 18.91
CA TRP A 39 -0.91 17.66 19.75
C TRP A 39 -2.22 18.41 20.00
N SER A 40 -3.07 18.54 18.98
CA SER A 40 -4.37 19.19 19.12
C SER A 40 -5.25 18.44 20.11
N HIS A 41 -5.25 17.12 20.07
CA HIS A 41 -5.99 16.27 21.00
C HIS A 41 -5.54 16.47 22.45
N GLU A 42 -4.23 16.46 22.70
CA GLU A 42 -3.65 16.72 24.03
C GLU A 42 -4.04 18.11 24.56
N LEU A 43 -4.08 19.11 23.67
CA LEU A 43 -4.50 20.48 23.98
C LEU A 43 -6.03 20.67 23.97
N LYS A 44 -6.81 19.61 24.22
CA LYS A 44 -8.28 19.62 24.31
C LYS A 44 -8.96 20.13 23.03
N GLY A 45 -8.42 19.78 21.87
CA GLY A 45 -8.95 20.16 20.56
C GLY A 45 -8.58 21.58 20.12
N CYS A 46 -7.54 22.18 20.70
CA CYS A 46 -7.05 23.48 20.27
C CYS A 46 -6.57 23.44 18.81
N ARG A 47 -6.86 24.49 18.04
CA ARG A 47 -6.38 24.61 16.66
C ARG A 47 -4.87 24.86 16.64
N ILE A 48 -4.15 24.07 15.87
CA ILE A 48 -2.70 24.19 15.68
C ILE A 48 -2.42 24.71 14.27
N ASN A 49 -1.62 25.77 14.17
CA ASN A 49 -1.12 26.26 12.88
C ASN A 49 0.02 25.36 12.39
N THR A 50 -0.03 25.01 11.11
CA THR A 50 0.92 24.09 10.47
C THR A 50 1.54 24.72 9.20
N PRO A 51 2.28 25.84 9.32
CA PRO A 51 2.86 26.53 8.15
C PRO A 51 3.85 25.65 7.38
N ASN A 52 4.50 24.70 8.07
CA ASN A 52 5.39 23.71 7.47
C ASN A 52 4.66 22.64 6.61
N LEU A 53 3.32 22.59 6.67
CA LEU A 53 2.48 21.70 5.87
C LEU A 53 1.70 22.44 4.77
N GLU A 54 1.96 23.74 4.55
CA GLU A 54 1.31 24.55 3.51
C GLU A 54 1.86 24.27 2.10
N TRP A 55 1.78 23.03 1.68
CA TRP A 55 2.18 22.57 0.36
C TRP A 55 1.34 21.36 -0.07
N SER A 56 1.35 21.06 -1.36
CA SER A 56 0.60 19.94 -1.94
C SER A 56 1.52 18.99 -2.69
N TYR A 57 1.05 17.74 -2.89
CA TYR A 57 1.71 16.77 -3.74
C TYR A 57 0.79 16.35 -4.88
N SER A 58 1.38 15.96 -6.00
CA SER A 58 0.64 15.36 -7.12
C SER A 58 0.49 13.85 -6.89
N PRO A 59 -0.75 13.33 -6.82
CA PRO A 59 -0.97 11.90 -6.72
C PRO A 59 -0.48 11.17 -7.98
N THR A 60 0.05 9.96 -7.80
CA THR A 60 0.41 9.07 -8.91
C THR A 60 -0.72 8.08 -9.19
N GLU A 61 -0.88 7.69 -10.45
CA GLU A 61 -1.83 6.64 -10.84
C GLU A 61 -1.47 5.29 -10.20
N PHE A 62 -2.28 4.88 -9.23
CA PHE A 62 -2.09 3.63 -8.48
C PHE A 62 -3.04 2.50 -8.95
N SER A 63 -3.78 2.72 -10.03
CA SER A 63 -4.78 1.80 -10.57
C SER A 63 -4.18 0.43 -10.92
N ALA A 64 -2.94 0.40 -11.44
CA ALA A 64 -2.24 -0.83 -11.79
C ALA A 64 -2.00 -1.79 -10.61
N PHE A 65 -1.88 -1.28 -9.39
CA PHE A 65 -1.67 -2.09 -8.18
C PHE A 65 -2.96 -2.47 -7.48
N ARG A 66 -4.08 -1.82 -7.83
CA ARG A 66 -5.34 -1.94 -7.10
C ARG A 66 -6.10 -3.19 -7.51
N GLU A 67 -6.39 -4.05 -6.53
CA GLU A 67 -7.36 -5.12 -6.70
C GLU A 67 -8.77 -4.55 -6.90
N THR A 68 -9.32 -4.74 -8.10
CA THR A 68 -10.67 -4.30 -8.50
C THR A 68 -11.77 -5.29 -8.13
N GLY A 69 -11.40 -6.45 -7.57
CA GLY A 69 -12.34 -7.51 -7.22
C GLY A 69 -12.37 -8.66 -8.22
N ALA A 70 -11.64 -8.57 -9.33
CA ALA A 70 -11.51 -9.66 -10.31
C ALA A 70 -11.04 -10.99 -9.67
N SER A 71 -10.22 -10.93 -8.62
CA SER A 71 -9.78 -12.12 -7.87
C SER A 71 -10.95 -12.94 -7.26
N TRP A 72 -12.11 -12.34 -6.99
CA TRP A 72 -13.30 -13.06 -6.49
C TRP A 72 -14.04 -13.85 -7.56
N ASN A 73 -13.79 -13.57 -8.84
CA ASN A 73 -14.29 -14.41 -9.93
C ASN A 73 -13.48 -15.70 -10.07
N VAL A 74 -12.26 -15.72 -9.53
CA VAL A 74 -11.33 -16.87 -9.60
C VAL A 74 -11.38 -17.70 -8.31
N LEU A 75 -11.41 -17.04 -7.14
CA LEU A 75 -11.52 -17.67 -5.82
C LEU A 75 -13.00 -17.78 -5.43
N THR A 76 -13.67 -18.81 -5.92
CA THR A 76 -15.07 -19.12 -5.56
C THR A 76 -15.13 -19.95 -4.28
N ARG A 77 -16.34 -20.15 -3.72
CA ARG A 77 -16.54 -21.05 -2.57
C ARG A 77 -16.16 -22.51 -2.87
N GLU A 78 -16.15 -22.86 -4.15
CA GLU A 78 -15.84 -24.20 -4.64
C GLU A 78 -14.34 -24.37 -4.90
N THR A 79 -13.57 -23.28 -4.89
CA THR A 79 -12.11 -23.35 -5.05
C THR A 79 -11.54 -24.16 -3.88
N PRO A 80 -10.84 -25.28 -4.14
CA PRO A 80 -10.25 -26.10 -3.10
C PRO A 80 -9.26 -25.28 -2.28
N GLU A 81 -9.33 -25.42 -0.96
CA GLU A 81 -8.29 -24.86 -0.09
C GLU A 81 -7.01 -25.68 -0.26
N GLU A 82 -5.92 -24.99 -0.59
CA GLU A 82 -4.60 -25.61 -0.67
C GLU A 82 -4.19 -26.07 0.74
N LYS A 83 -3.93 -27.38 0.90
CA LYS A 83 -3.67 -28.00 2.21
C LYS A 83 -2.27 -27.69 2.78
N GLY A 84 -1.45 -26.93 2.04
CA GLY A 84 -0.07 -26.61 2.41
C GLY A 84 0.35 -25.24 1.87
N PHE A 85 1.37 -24.66 2.51
CA PHE A 85 2.04 -23.44 2.06
C PHE A 85 3.40 -23.83 1.48
N GLU A 86 3.39 -24.55 0.37
CA GLU A 86 4.63 -24.79 -0.38
C GLU A 86 4.92 -23.56 -1.24
N PRO A 87 6.14 -23.00 -1.24
CA PRO A 87 6.49 -21.92 -2.15
C PRO A 87 6.23 -22.34 -3.59
N GLY A 88 5.36 -21.63 -4.31
CA GLY A 88 5.01 -21.94 -5.71
C GLY A 88 6.19 -21.87 -6.70
N ASP A 89 7.37 -21.47 -6.22
CA ASP A 89 8.61 -21.32 -6.95
C ASP A 89 9.33 -22.66 -7.15
N GLU A 90 9.00 -23.70 -6.39
CA GLU A 90 9.65 -25.03 -6.48
C GLU A 90 9.57 -25.64 -7.89
N ASN A 91 8.48 -25.38 -8.61
CA ASN A 91 8.30 -25.83 -9.99
C ASN A 91 9.00 -24.93 -11.04
N LEU A 92 9.45 -23.74 -10.64
CA LEU A 92 10.18 -22.78 -11.47
C LEU A 92 11.70 -22.96 -11.36
N VAL A 93 12.17 -23.58 -10.27
CA VAL A 93 13.56 -23.99 -10.09
C VAL A 93 13.79 -25.37 -10.72
N LYS A 94 13.67 -25.46 -12.05
CA LYS A 94 14.26 -26.62 -12.75
C LYS A 94 15.77 -26.39 -12.83
N PRO A 95 16.61 -27.36 -12.39
CA PRO A 95 18.05 -27.28 -12.66
C PRO A 95 18.26 -27.28 -14.19
N ARG A 96 19.16 -26.40 -14.66
CA ARG A 96 19.65 -26.44 -16.04
C ARG A 96 20.41 -27.73 -16.33
#